data_AF-A0A966XCQ9-F1
#
_entry.id   AF-A0A966XCQ9-F1
#
_cell.length_a   1.000
_cell.length_b   1.000
_cell.length_c   1.000
_cell.angle_alpha   90.00
_cell.angle_beta   90.00
_cell.angle_gamma   90.00
#
_symmetry.space_group_name_H-M   'P 1'
#
loop_
_entity.id
_entity.type
_entity.pdbx_description
1 polymer ?
#
loop_
_entity_poly.entity_id
_entity_poly.type
_entity_poly.pdbx_seq_one_letter_code
_entity_poly.pdbx_strand_id
1 'polypeptide(L)'
;MELRREPVAVTGLGVVTPLGLDVASTWEGLLAGRSGTGLVTAFDTAGHACRVAAEVRGYDPATTGLEAREVRRLDRFVQFALTAAREAMDDAGLEYPVEVPERTGVYVGNGMGGLITMAEQFAVLSSRGPGRVSPFLVPMTLSNMASGQVSLMMGAMGPNLAPASACATGAHAIGEAAEVIRRGDADVMIAGGTEAVIGAIAFAGFAAARALTGHNETPETASRPFDVTRDGFVMGEGAGIVVLESLGHARARGARIHAVL
;
A
#
# COMPACT_ATOMS: atom_id res chain seq x y z
N MET A 1 -24.15 8.43 -30.33
CA MET A 1 -22.99 7.53 -30.47
C MET A 1 -22.72 6.99 -29.07
N GLU A 2 -23.16 5.78 -28.76
CA GLU A 2 -22.84 5.15 -27.48
C GLU A 2 -21.32 4.99 -27.41
N LEU A 3 -20.66 5.74 -26.52
CA LEU A 3 -19.27 5.51 -26.17
C LEU A 3 -19.21 4.12 -25.52
N ARG A 4 -18.89 3.09 -26.31
CA ARG A 4 -18.50 1.80 -25.76
C ARG A 4 -17.26 2.05 -24.89
N ARG A 5 -17.44 2.03 -23.57
CA ARG A 5 -16.33 2.12 -22.62
C ARG A 5 -15.41 0.92 -22.84
N GLU A 6 -14.12 1.18 -23.05
CA GLU A 6 -13.11 0.13 -23.18
C GLU A 6 -13.08 -0.70 -21.88
N PRO A 7 -13.32 -2.03 -21.92
CA PRO A 7 -13.22 -2.86 -20.74
C PRO A 7 -11.79 -2.87 -20.20
N VAL A 8 -11.66 -2.96 -18.87
CA VAL A 8 -10.34 -2.91 -18.21
C VAL A 8 -10.02 -4.29 -17.67
N ALA A 9 -8.89 -4.86 -18.07
CA ALA A 9 -8.39 -6.13 -17.58
C ALA A 9 -7.48 -5.93 -16.37
N VAL A 10 -7.55 -6.85 -15.40
CA VAL A 10 -6.52 -7.00 -14.36
C VAL A 10 -5.52 -8.04 -14.85
N THR A 11 -4.28 -7.62 -15.09
CA THR A 11 -3.23 -8.48 -15.68
C THR A 11 -2.13 -8.84 -14.68
N GLY A 12 -1.94 -8.05 -13.63
CA GLY A 12 -0.93 -8.30 -12.60
C GLY A 12 -1.45 -8.03 -11.20
N LEU A 13 -0.98 -8.82 -10.24
CA LEU A 13 -1.28 -8.71 -8.81
C LEU A 13 0.02 -8.68 -8.01
N GLY A 14 0.08 -7.81 -7.00
CA GLY A 14 1.21 -7.80 -6.07
C GLY A 14 0.81 -7.29 -4.70
N VAL A 15 1.34 -7.91 -3.64
CA VAL A 15 0.94 -7.62 -2.26
C VAL A 15 2.10 -7.74 -1.28
N VAL A 16 2.05 -6.95 -0.21
CA VAL A 16 2.82 -7.16 1.01
C VAL A 16 1.84 -7.11 2.17
N THR A 17 1.70 -8.21 2.91
CA THR A 17 0.66 -8.34 3.94
C THR A 17 1.18 -9.00 5.21
N PRO A 18 0.42 -8.92 6.32
CA PRO A 18 0.73 -9.66 7.54
C PRO A 18 0.64 -11.19 7.39
N LEU A 19 0.08 -11.70 6.29
CA LEU A 19 -0.05 -13.14 6.00
C LEU A 19 1.02 -13.68 5.05
N GLY A 20 1.72 -12.79 4.33
CA GLY A 20 2.67 -13.15 3.29
C GLY A 20 3.27 -11.92 2.63
N LEU A 21 4.48 -12.07 2.08
CA LEU A 21 5.22 -10.99 1.40
C LEU A 21 5.05 -11.03 -0.12
N ASP A 22 4.16 -11.88 -0.61
CA ASP A 22 3.78 -12.06 -2.00
C ASP A 22 2.32 -12.57 -2.09
N VAL A 23 1.75 -12.59 -3.29
CA VAL A 23 0.39 -13.04 -3.60
C VAL A 23 0.21 -14.51 -3.25
N ALA A 24 1.20 -15.36 -3.54
CA ALA A 24 1.10 -16.80 -3.34
C ALA A 24 0.97 -17.17 -1.86
N SER A 25 1.88 -16.67 -1.01
CA SER A 25 1.91 -16.89 0.43
C SER A 25 0.73 -16.21 1.14
N THR A 26 0.35 -15.01 0.70
CA THR A 26 -0.85 -14.33 1.22
C THR A 26 -2.10 -15.14 0.92
N TRP A 27 -2.26 -15.61 -0.32
CA TRP A 27 -3.43 -16.38 -0.74
C TRP A 27 -3.52 -17.74 -0.04
N GLU A 28 -2.40 -18.44 0.12
CA GLU A 28 -2.31 -19.67 0.90
C GLU A 28 -2.73 -19.44 2.36
N GLY A 29 -2.25 -18.37 3.00
CA GLY A 29 -2.63 -18.02 4.37
C GLY A 29 -4.12 -17.68 4.52
N LEU A 30 -4.70 -16.99 3.54
CA LEU A 30 -6.14 -16.69 3.52
C LEU A 30 -6.98 -17.97 3.42
N LEU A 31 -6.65 -18.88 2.50
CA LEU A 31 -7.36 -20.15 2.33
C LEU A 31 -7.24 -21.07 3.56
N ALA A 32 -6.11 -21.01 4.26
CA ALA A 32 -5.89 -21.74 5.50
C ALA A 32 -6.56 -21.10 6.74
N GLY A 33 -7.18 -19.92 6.60
CA GLY A 33 -7.79 -19.20 7.72
C GLY A 33 -6.78 -18.72 8.77
N ARG A 34 -5.52 -18.48 8.38
CA ARG A 34 -4.49 -17.98 9.29
C ARG A 34 -4.79 -16.54 9.69
N SER A 35 -4.56 -16.22 10.96
CA SER A 35 -4.59 -14.83 11.43
C SER A 35 -3.21 -14.20 11.28
N GLY A 36 -3.15 -13.01 10.70
CA GLY A 36 -1.93 -12.18 10.67
C GLY A 36 -1.79 -11.28 11.90
N THR A 37 -2.75 -11.34 12.84
CA THR A 37 -2.75 -10.50 14.04
C THR A 37 -1.91 -11.12 15.15
N GLY A 38 -1.10 -10.29 15.81
CA GLY A 38 -0.37 -10.67 17.01
C GLY A 38 -0.25 -9.49 17.97
N LEU A 39 0.53 -9.67 19.04
CA LEU A 39 0.95 -8.54 19.86
C LEU A 39 1.82 -7.58 19.04
N VAL A 40 1.64 -6.29 19.28
CA VAL A 40 2.47 -5.23 18.69
C VAL A 40 3.92 -5.41 19.11
N THR A 41 4.82 -5.33 18.14
CA THR A 41 6.28 -5.34 18.36
C THR A 41 6.96 -4.07 17.85
N ALA A 42 6.27 -3.25 17.04
CA ALA A 42 6.82 -2.05 16.45
C ALA A 42 7.13 -0.92 17.46
N PHE A 43 6.47 -0.89 18.62
CA PHE A 43 6.69 0.10 19.67
C PHE A 43 6.26 -0.43 21.05
N ASP A 44 6.65 0.27 22.12
CA ASP A 44 6.19 -0.05 23.49
C ASP A 44 4.71 0.33 23.69
N THR A 45 3.88 -0.67 23.96
CA THR A 45 2.43 -0.49 24.15
C THR A 45 2.02 -0.20 25.59
N ALA A 46 2.97 0.03 26.50
CA ALA A 46 2.65 0.45 27.86
C ALA A 46 1.72 1.66 27.88
N GLY A 47 0.57 1.53 28.55
CA GLY A 47 -0.46 2.58 28.63
C GLY A 47 -1.42 2.64 27.43
N HIS A 48 -1.23 1.83 26.39
CA HIS A 48 -2.18 1.72 25.27
C HIS A 48 -3.32 0.72 25.60
N ALA A 49 -4.55 1.12 25.26
CA ALA A 49 -5.73 0.26 25.41
C ALA A 49 -5.71 -0.94 24.43
N CYS A 50 -5.25 -0.71 23.20
CA CYS A 50 -5.01 -1.74 22.20
C CYS A 50 -3.51 -2.07 22.14
N ARG A 51 -3.19 -3.36 22.19
CA ARG A 51 -1.82 -3.92 22.16
C ARG A 51 -1.65 -4.96 21.05
N VAL A 52 -2.60 -5.05 20.13
CA VAL A 52 -2.63 -6.02 19.04
C VAL A 52 -2.62 -5.32 17.68
N ALA A 53 -1.94 -5.92 16.71
CA ALA A 53 -1.86 -5.42 15.35
C ALA A 53 -1.58 -6.55 14.35
N ALA A 54 -1.91 -6.30 13.09
CA ALA A 54 -1.47 -7.13 11.97
C ALA A 54 -0.23 -6.50 11.34
N GLU A 55 0.94 -6.74 11.94
CA GLU A 55 2.25 -6.26 11.46
C GLU A 55 2.76 -7.13 10.30
N VAL A 56 3.40 -6.50 9.31
CA VAL A 56 4.13 -7.23 8.27
C VAL A 56 5.43 -7.75 8.87
N ARG A 57 5.58 -9.08 8.92
CA ARG A 57 6.71 -9.77 9.56
C ARG A 57 7.74 -10.24 8.52
N GLY A 58 9.01 -10.21 8.89
CA GLY A 58 10.10 -10.74 8.06
C GLY A 58 10.40 -9.94 6.78
N TYR A 59 9.88 -8.72 6.67
CA TYR A 59 10.11 -7.85 5.52
C TYR A 59 11.58 -7.43 5.42
N ASP A 60 12.21 -7.73 4.28
CA ASP A 60 13.54 -7.26 3.93
C ASP A 60 13.43 -6.07 2.97
N PRO A 61 13.88 -4.86 3.33
CA PRO A 61 13.83 -3.71 2.44
C PRO A 61 14.60 -3.87 1.12
N ALA A 62 15.51 -4.84 1.00
CA ALA A 62 16.17 -5.17 -0.26
C ALA A 62 15.18 -5.68 -1.34
N THR A 63 13.99 -6.18 -0.95
CA THR A 63 12.95 -6.62 -1.91
C THR A 63 12.42 -5.48 -2.77
N THR A 64 12.59 -4.22 -2.33
CA THR A 64 12.27 -3.04 -3.14
C THR A 64 13.07 -2.97 -4.45
N GLY A 65 14.22 -3.66 -4.52
CA GLY A 65 15.14 -3.61 -5.67
C GLY A 65 16.02 -2.36 -5.71
N LEU A 66 15.91 -1.49 -4.70
CA LEU A 66 16.73 -0.28 -4.57
C LEU A 66 17.98 -0.54 -3.73
N GLU A 67 19.01 0.29 -3.94
CA GLU A 67 20.19 0.27 -3.10
C GLU A 67 19.84 0.66 -1.66
N ALA A 68 20.55 0.09 -0.68
CA ALA A 68 20.28 0.33 0.74
C ALA A 68 20.30 1.82 1.13
N ARG A 69 21.08 2.65 0.42
CA ARG A 69 21.14 4.10 0.63
C ARG A 69 19.86 4.83 0.21
N GLU A 70 19.17 4.31 -0.81
CA GLU A 70 17.95 4.88 -1.38
C GLU A 70 16.76 4.46 -0.52
N VAL A 71 16.69 3.18 -0.14
CA VAL A 71 15.70 2.64 0.77
C VAL A 71 15.61 3.42 2.08
N ARG A 72 16.76 3.81 2.67
CA ARG A 72 16.82 4.60 3.91
C ARG A 72 16.21 6.00 3.80
N ARG A 73 15.92 6.48 2.58
CA ARG A 73 15.29 7.77 2.31
C ARG A 73 13.80 7.62 2.00
N LEU A 74 13.25 6.42 2.17
CA LEU A 74 11.85 6.09 1.96
C LEU A 74 11.20 5.72 3.28
N ASP A 75 9.98 6.20 3.49
CA ASP A 75 9.13 5.68 4.55
C ASP A 75 8.66 4.25 4.22
N ARG A 76 8.33 3.48 5.25
CA ARG A 76 7.93 2.07 5.16
C ARG A 76 6.73 1.87 4.23
N PHE A 77 5.76 2.80 4.19
CA PHE A 77 4.61 2.66 3.28
C PHE A 77 5.04 2.71 1.81
N VAL A 78 6.07 3.51 1.48
CA VAL A 78 6.62 3.58 0.12
C VAL A 78 7.37 2.29 -0.21
N GLN A 79 8.12 1.75 0.74
CA GLN A 79 8.86 0.50 0.56
C GLN A 79 7.89 -0.67 0.24
N PHE A 80 6.77 -0.78 0.96
CA PHE A 80 5.73 -1.76 0.66
C PHE A 80 5.13 -1.57 -0.73
N ALA A 81 4.82 -0.33 -1.11
CA ALA A 81 4.28 -0.04 -2.45
C ALA A 81 5.26 -0.45 -3.57
N LEU A 82 6.55 -0.17 -3.40
CA LEU A 82 7.57 -0.58 -4.39
C LEU A 82 7.67 -2.09 -4.51
N THR A 83 7.74 -2.80 -3.39
CA THR A 83 7.81 -4.28 -3.39
C THR A 83 6.57 -4.88 -4.06
N ALA A 84 5.37 -4.46 -3.66
CA ALA A 84 4.12 -4.94 -4.25
C ALA A 84 3.97 -4.55 -5.74
N ALA A 85 4.45 -3.36 -6.14
CA ALA A 85 4.39 -2.95 -7.53
C ALA A 85 5.33 -3.79 -8.42
N ARG A 86 6.51 -4.20 -7.93
CA ARG A 86 7.39 -5.10 -8.68
C ARG A 86 6.74 -6.45 -8.90
N GLU A 87 6.18 -7.04 -7.85
CA GLU A 87 5.46 -8.30 -7.97
C GLU A 87 4.30 -8.19 -8.98
N ALA A 88 3.53 -7.09 -8.92
CA ALA A 88 2.41 -6.88 -9.85
C ALA A 88 2.88 -6.73 -11.31
N MET A 89 3.99 -6.04 -11.55
CA MET A 89 4.57 -5.90 -12.89
C MET A 89 5.14 -7.23 -13.42
N ASP A 90 5.82 -7.99 -12.54
CA ASP A 90 6.36 -9.31 -12.86
C ASP A 90 5.21 -10.30 -13.21
N ASP A 91 4.12 -10.31 -12.43
CA ASP A 91 2.92 -11.13 -12.68
C ASP A 91 2.17 -10.70 -13.96
N ALA A 92 2.15 -9.39 -14.27
CA ALA A 92 1.63 -8.89 -15.54
C ALA A 92 2.51 -9.29 -16.74
N GLY A 93 3.77 -9.66 -16.52
CA GLY A 93 4.74 -9.86 -17.59
C GLY A 93 5.03 -8.57 -18.36
N LEU A 94 5.13 -7.44 -17.65
CA LEU A 94 5.55 -6.16 -18.18
C LEU A 94 6.98 -5.86 -17.74
N GLU A 95 7.84 -5.48 -18.68
CA GLU A 95 9.20 -5.05 -18.37
C GLU A 95 9.20 -3.66 -17.72
N TYR A 96 10.21 -3.39 -16.89
CA TYR A 96 10.48 -2.06 -16.35
C TYR A 96 11.98 -1.73 -16.52
N PRO A 97 12.34 -0.58 -17.14
CA PRO A 97 11.45 0.51 -17.57
C PRO A 97 10.43 0.10 -18.64
N VAL A 98 9.19 0.60 -18.51
CA VAL A 98 8.08 0.22 -19.40
C VAL A 98 8.31 0.69 -20.84
N GLU A 99 7.83 -0.10 -21.80
CA GLU A 99 8.02 0.16 -23.24
C GLU A 99 7.34 1.44 -23.72
N VAL A 100 6.15 1.76 -23.19
CA VAL A 100 5.39 2.96 -23.55
C VAL A 100 5.13 3.82 -22.30
N PRO A 101 6.14 4.59 -21.84
CA PRO A 101 6.06 5.41 -20.64
C PRO A 101 4.86 6.34 -20.58
N GLU A 102 4.55 7.07 -21.65
CA GLU A 102 3.49 8.09 -21.70
C GLU A 102 2.09 7.48 -21.64
N ARG A 103 1.97 6.18 -21.92
CA ARG A 103 0.72 5.40 -21.86
C ARG A 103 0.63 4.54 -20.61
N THR A 104 1.61 4.64 -19.71
CA THR A 104 1.64 3.93 -18.43
C THR A 104 1.53 4.92 -17.29
N GLY A 105 0.44 4.87 -16.53
CA GLY A 105 0.22 5.72 -15.36
C GLY A 105 0.36 4.97 -14.03
N VAL A 106 0.37 5.72 -12.93
CA VAL A 106 0.53 5.19 -11.57
C VAL A 106 -0.40 5.89 -10.61
N TYR A 107 -1.37 5.17 -10.05
CA TYR A 107 -2.35 5.66 -9.07
C TYR A 107 -2.23 4.86 -7.76
N VAL A 108 -1.27 5.23 -6.91
CA VAL A 108 -1.05 4.53 -5.62
C VAL A 108 -1.27 5.48 -4.46
N GLY A 109 -2.30 5.19 -3.65
CA GLY A 109 -2.70 6.01 -2.51
C GLY A 109 -2.29 5.45 -1.15
N ASN A 110 -2.44 6.28 -0.12
CA ASN A 110 -2.38 5.92 1.30
C ASN A 110 -3.31 6.83 2.11
N GLY A 111 -3.66 6.42 3.33
CA GLY A 111 -4.53 7.20 4.21
C GLY A 111 -3.79 8.27 4.99
N MET A 112 -2.59 7.96 5.48
CA MET A 112 -1.88 8.82 6.45
C MET A 112 -0.42 9.13 6.11
N GLY A 113 0.10 8.62 4.98
CA GLY A 113 1.47 8.86 4.54
C GLY A 113 2.51 8.41 5.56
N GLY A 114 3.62 9.14 5.63
CA GLY A 114 4.72 8.83 6.56
C GLY A 114 4.45 9.31 8.00
N LEU A 115 3.31 8.94 8.58
CA LEU A 115 2.90 9.43 9.92
C LEU A 115 3.94 9.12 11.01
N ILE A 116 4.55 7.94 10.96
CA ILE A 116 5.60 7.54 11.92
C ILE A 116 6.82 8.45 11.76
N THR A 117 7.33 8.62 10.52
CA THR A 117 8.43 9.54 10.22
C THR A 117 8.11 10.98 10.67
N MET A 118 6.89 11.45 10.43
CA MET A 118 6.45 12.78 10.86
C MET A 118 6.54 12.93 12.39
N ALA A 119 6.05 11.95 13.15
CA ALA A 119 6.09 11.98 14.61
C ALA A 119 7.52 11.95 15.16
N GLU A 120 8.39 11.12 14.58
CA GLU A 120 9.81 11.06 14.94
C GLU A 120 10.53 12.40 14.67
N GLN A 121 10.30 12.99 13.50
CA GLN A 121 10.92 14.27 13.15
C GLN A 121 10.35 15.43 13.96
N PHE A 122 9.07 15.37 14.36
CA PHE A 122 8.51 16.32 15.31
C PHE A 122 9.20 16.23 16.67
N ALA A 123 9.45 15.01 17.18
CA ALA A 123 10.21 14.84 18.42
C ALA A 123 11.65 15.39 18.32
N VAL A 124 12.31 15.23 17.17
CA VAL A 124 13.62 15.84 16.88
C VAL A 124 13.51 17.36 16.88
N LEU A 125 12.51 17.94 16.21
CA LEU A 125 12.26 19.37 16.18
C LEU A 125 12.08 19.93 17.61
N SER A 126 11.22 19.31 18.42
CA SER A 126 10.93 19.78 19.78
C SER A 126 12.13 19.68 20.72
N SER A 127 12.95 18.64 20.60
CA SER A 127 14.07 18.38 21.52
C SER A 127 15.39 19.02 21.09
N ARG A 128 15.62 19.20 19.78
CA ARG A 128 16.93 19.60 19.21
C ARG A 128 16.85 20.79 18.26
N GLY A 129 15.66 21.32 18.00
CA GLY A 129 15.44 22.48 17.14
C GLY A 129 15.45 22.16 15.64
N PRO A 130 15.05 23.14 14.80
CA PRO A 130 14.79 22.93 13.37
C PRO A 130 16.03 22.52 12.56
N GLY A 131 17.23 22.95 12.96
CA GLY A 131 18.47 22.59 12.25
C GLY A 131 18.86 21.11 12.33
N ARG A 132 18.13 20.28 13.09
CA ARG A 132 18.36 18.84 13.20
C ARG A 132 17.31 17.99 12.50
N VAL A 133 16.25 18.59 11.95
CA VAL A 133 15.23 17.89 11.19
C VAL A 133 15.85 17.34 9.90
N SER A 134 15.49 16.10 9.54
CA SER A 134 15.97 15.46 8.33
C SER A 134 15.58 16.25 7.08
N PRO A 135 16.49 16.47 6.11
CA PRO A 135 16.13 17.05 4.82
C PRO A 135 15.19 16.14 4.01
N PHE A 136 15.07 14.87 4.40
CA PHE A 136 14.17 13.90 3.78
C PHE A 136 12.77 13.85 4.42
N LEU A 137 12.48 14.66 5.44
CA LEU A 137 11.16 14.65 6.09
C LEU A 137 10.02 14.81 5.07
N VAL A 138 10.07 15.86 4.24
CA VAL A 138 9.02 16.12 3.25
C VAL A 138 8.88 14.95 2.26
N PRO A 139 9.93 14.51 1.54
CA PRO A 139 9.79 13.39 0.60
C PRO A 139 9.53 12.03 1.26
N MET A 140 9.70 11.87 2.57
CA MET A 140 9.31 10.64 3.27
C MET A 140 7.86 10.67 3.75
N THR A 141 7.23 11.85 3.87
CA THR A 141 5.92 11.96 4.53
C THR A 141 4.76 12.29 3.59
N LEU A 142 5.02 12.91 2.45
CA LEU A 142 3.98 13.25 1.49
C LEU A 142 3.25 12.01 0.97
N SER A 143 1.92 12.04 0.98
CA SER A 143 1.09 10.91 0.54
C SER A 143 1.33 10.51 -0.92
N ASN A 144 1.75 11.44 -1.79
CA ASN A 144 2.01 11.10 -3.19
C ASN A 144 3.33 10.37 -3.44
N MET A 145 4.15 10.13 -2.42
CA MET A 145 5.47 9.54 -2.59
C MET A 145 5.45 8.06 -2.97
N ALA A 146 4.43 7.29 -2.58
CA ALA A 146 4.27 5.93 -3.10
C ALA A 146 4.08 5.92 -4.63
N SER A 147 3.12 6.72 -5.11
CA SER A 147 2.85 6.86 -6.55
C SER A 147 4.04 7.42 -7.33
N GLY A 148 4.71 8.44 -6.79
CA GLY A 148 5.91 9.03 -7.38
C GLY A 148 7.07 8.04 -7.50
N GLN A 149 7.36 7.29 -6.44
CA GLN A 149 8.47 6.33 -6.43
C GLN A 149 8.20 5.12 -7.31
N VAL A 150 6.96 4.61 -7.33
CA VAL A 150 6.57 3.55 -8.28
C VAL A 150 6.72 4.04 -9.72
N SER A 151 6.28 5.26 -10.04
CA SER A 151 6.46 5.85 -11.38
C SER A 151 7.93 5.97 -11.78
N LEU A 152 8.78 6.45 -10.87
CA LEU A 152 10.24 6.53 -11.10
C LEU A 152 10.86 5.15 -11.35
N MET A 153 10.51 4.15 -10.54
CA MET A 153 11.07 2.81 -10.65
C MET A 153 10.63 2.09 -11.93
N MET A 154 9.36 2.26 -12.34
CA MET A 154 8.83 1.61 -13.53
C MET A 154 9.11 2.39 -14.83
N GLY A 155 9.62 3.62 -14.75
CA GLY A 155 9.77 4.50 -15.91
C GLY A 155 8.43 4.95 -16.51
N ALA A 156 7.38 5.03 -15.68
CA ALA A 156 6.03 5.39 -16.11
C ALA A 156 5.85 6.92 -16.12
N MET A 157 5.43 7.49 -17.25
CA MET A 157 5.29 8.94 -17.49
C MET A 157 3.84 9.38 -17.79
N GLY A 158 2.89 8.45 -17.78
CA GLY A 158 1.46 8.74 -17.91
C GLY A 158 0.87 9.39 -16.64
N PRO A 159 -0.47 9.40 -16.51
CA PRO A 159 -1.14 10.01 -15.36
C PRO A 159 -0.63 9.47 -14.01
N ASN A 160 -0.20 10.37 -13.13
CA ASN A 160 0.32 10.02 -11.80
C ASN A 160 -0.41 10.81 -10.70
N LEU A 161 -1.17 10.13 -9.86
CA LEU A 161 -1.90 10.72 -8.72
C LEU A 161 -1.88 9.79 -7.52
N ALA A 162 -2.06 10.34 -6.32
CA ALA A 162 -2.21 9.56 -5.10
C ALA A 162 -3.52 9.95 -4.40
N PRO A 163 -4.61 9.22 -4.67
CA PRO A 163 -5.85 9.41 -3.94
C PRO A 163 -5.63 9.18 -2.43
N ALA A 164 -6.34 9.96 -1.61
CA ALA A 164 -6.33 9.82 -0.16
C ALA A 164 -7.77 9.96 0.34
N SER A 165 -8.37 8.85 0.74
CA SER A 165 -9.77 8.76 1.16
C SER A 165 -9.95 7.75 2.29
N ALA A 166 -8.99 7.76 3.23
CA ALA A 166 -8.92 6.85 4.37
C ALA A 166 -9.03 5.37 3.93
N CYS A 167 -9.92 4.59 4.55
CA CYS A 167 -10.08 3.16 4.28
C CYS A 167 -10.44 2.83 2.82
N ALA A 168 -11.03 3.78 2.08
CA ALA A 168 -11.42 3.58 0.68
C ALA A 168 -10.28 3.85 -0.31
N THR A 169 -9.10 4.30 0.17
CA THR A 169 -8.03 4.81 -0.68
C THR A 169 -7.59 3.85 -1.78
N GLY A 170 -7.28 2.59 -1.45
CA GLY A 170 -6.86 1.61 -2.46
C GLY A 170 -7.95 1.34 -3.51
N ALA A 171 -9.21 1.24 -3.07
CA ALA A 171 -10.35 1.01 -3.97
C ALA A 171 -10.60 2.21 -4.90
N HIS A 172 -10.52 3.44 -4.38
CA HIS A 172 -10.63 4.64 -5.21
C HIS A 172 -9.47 4.76 -6.19
N ALA A 173 -8.23 4.44 -5.79
CA ALA A 173 -7.09 4.42 -6.71
C ALA A 173 -7.32 3.47 -7.89
N ILE A 174 -7.79 2.24 -7.62
CA ILE A 174 -8.11 1.25 -8.66
C ILE A 174 -9.27 1.71 -9.54
N GLY A 175 -10.34 2.22 -8.95
CA GLY A 175 -11.51 2.71 -9.69
C GLY A 175 -11.18 3.90 -10.61
N GLU A 176 -10.48 4.89 -10.10
CA GLU A 176 -10.05 6.07 -10.88
C GLU A 176 -9.05 5.68 -11.98
N ALA A 177 -8.13 4.75 -11.71
CA ALA A 177 -7.21 4.21 -12.71
C ALA A 177 -7.96 3.48 -13.84
N ALA A 178 -9.00 2.71 -13.52
CA ALA A 178 -9.85 2.09 -14.54
C ALA A 178 -10.56 3.14 -15.40
N GLU A 179 -11.02 4.26 -14.81
CA GLU A 179 -11.61 5.36 -15.58
C GLU A 179 -10.59 6.10 -16.46
N VAL A 180 -9.31 6.19 -16.06
CA VAL A 180 -8.22 6.71 -16.90
C VAL A 180 -8.08 5.88 -18.18
N ILE A 181 -8.12 4.55 -18.06
CA ILE A 181 -8.06 3.65 -19.22
C ILE A 181 -9.34 3.78 -20.07
N ARG A 182 -10.52 3.76 -19.43
CA ARG A 182 -11.82 3.84 -20.14
C ARG A 182 -12.00 5.12 -20.96
N ARG A 183 -11.39 6.23 -20.53
CA ARG A 183 -11.41 7.51 -21.27
C ARG A 183 -10.26 7.66 -22.27
N GLY A 184 -9.36 6.67 -22.35
CA GLY A 184 -8.29 6.59 -23.34
C GLY A 184 -7.02 7.33 -22.99
N ASP A 185 -6.84 7.79 -21.74
CA ASP A 185 -5.67 8.58 -21.32
C ASP A 185 -4.42 7.71 -21.06
N ALA A 186 -4.60 6.41 -20.81
CA ALA A 186 -3.52 5.43 -20.63
C ALA A 186 -3.96 4.06 -21.14
N ASP A 187 -2.99 3.21 -21.47
CA ASP A 187 -3.23 1.80 -21.82
C ASP A 187 -2.92 0.86 -20.66
N VAL A 188 -2.01 1.30 -19.76
CA VAL A 188 -1.59 0.57 -18.56
C VAL A 188 -1.68 1.50 -17.34
N MET A 189 -2.20 1.00 -16.23
CA MET A 189 -2.19 1.70 -14.95
C MET A 189 -1.72 0.78 -13.83
N ILE A 190 -0.71 1.21 -13.08
CA ILE A 190 -0.28 0.58 -11.83
C ILE A 190 -1.06 1.24 -10.70
N ALA A 191 -1.98 0.52 -10.06
CA ALA A 191 -2.93 1.13 -9.12
C ALA A 191 -3.09 0.33 -7.84
N GLY A 192 -3.40 1.00 -6.74
CA GLY A 192 -3.67 0.34 -5.47
C GLY A 192 -3.47 1.21 -4.24
N GLY A 193 -3.13 0.58 -3.12
CA GLY A 193 -2.96 1.25 -1.84
C GLY A 193 -1.84 0.67 -1.01
N THR A 194 -1.32 1.48 -0.10
CA THR A 194 -0.30 1.10 0.89
C THR A 194 -0.53 1.86 2.19
N GLU A 195 -0.12 1.28 3.32
CA GLU A 195 -0.13 1.94 4.61
C GLU A 195 0.90 1.30 5.57
N ALA A 196 1.58 2.11 6.39
CA ALA A 196 2.56 1.63 7.38
C ALA A 196 2.53 2.49 8.65
N VAL A 197 1.40 2.43 9.36
CA VAL A 197 1.06 3.36 10.46
C VAL A 197 0.99 2.69 11.83
N ILE A 198 1.51 1.47 11.97
CA ILE A 198 1.61 0.80 13.26
C ILE A 198 2.70 1.50 14.08
N GLY A 199 2.28 2.51 14.84
CA GLY A 199 3.13 3.33 15.69
C GLY A 199 2.33 4.01 16.79
N ALA A 200 3.03 4.44 17.85
CA ALA A 200 2.41 4.93 19.09
C ALA A 200 1.40 6.07 18.84
N ILE A 201 1.73 7.04 17.97
CA ILE A 201 0.85 8.18 17.68
C ILE A 201 -0.47 7.76 17.02
N ALA A 202 -0.42 6.83 16.06
CA ALA A 202 -1.60 6.34 15.36
C ALA A 202 -2.48 5.53 16.31
N PHE A 203 -1.86 4.63 17.09
CA PHE A 203 -2.56 3.84 18.10
C PHE A 203 -3.24 4.72 19.15
N ALA A 204 -2.55 5.76 19.63
CA ALA A 204 -3.14 6.72 20.56
C ALA A 204 -4.34 7.45 19.96
N GLY A 205 -4.22 7.92 18.71
CA GLY A 205 -5.31 8.63 18.01
C GLY A 205 -6.55 7.76 17.80
N PHE A 206 -6.39 6.55 17.25
CA PHE A 206 -7.53 5.66 17.01
C PHE A 206 -8.10 5.07 18.31
N ALA A 207 -7.28 4.84 19.34
CA ALA A 207 -7.77 4.43 20.66
C ALA A 207 -8.57 5.56 21.34
N ALA A 208 -8.13 6.81 21.25
CA ALA A 208 -8.88 7.97 21.76
C ALA A 208 -10.25 8.11 21.07
N ALA A 209 -10.32 7.78 19.78
CA ALA A 209 -11.56 7.71 19.01
C ALA A 209 -12.41 6.46 19.30
N ARG A 210 -11.95 5.54 20.17
CA ARG A 210 -12.58 4.25 20.47
C ARG A 210 -12.80 3.37 19.23
N ALA A 211 -11.87 3.45 18.27
CA ALA A 211 -11.97 2.73 17.01
C ALA A 211 -11.22 1.38 17.03
N LEU A 212 -10.17 1.27 17.85
CA LEU A 212 -9.40 0.03 18.00
C LEU A 212 -10.08 -0.92 18.98
N THR A 213 -9.94 -2.22 18.72
CA THR A 213 -10.34 -3.28 19.66
C THR A 213 -9.62 -3.16 21.01
N GLY A 214 -10.31 -3.51 22.10
CA GLY A 214 -9.71 -3.71 23.42
C GLY A 214 -9.34 -5.16 23.71
N HIS A 215 -9.62 -6.08 22.78
CA HIS A 215 -9.39 -7.52 22.91
C HIS A 215 -7.90 -7.84 22.71
N ASN A 216 -7.18 -8.05 23.80
CA ASN A 216 -5.72 -8.18 23.79
C ASN A 216 -5.23 -9.60 24.12
N GLU A 217 -6.07 -10.39 24.77
CA GLU A 217 -5.72 -11.66 25.40
C GLU A 217 -5.53 -12.79 24.39
N THR A 218 -6.29 -12.75 23.29
CA THR A 218 -6.15 -13.67 22.15
C THR A 218 -6.07 -12.85 20.85
N PRO A 219 -4.88 -12.30 20.52
CA PRO A 219 -4.69 -11.40 19.39
C PRO A 219 -5.23 -11.97 18.07
N GLU A 220 -5.04 -13.27 17.85
CA GLU A 220 -5.40 -13.97 16.62
C GLU A 220 -6.91 -13.92 16.34
N THR A 221 -7.73 -13.73 17.38
CA THR A 221 -9.20 -13.65 17.28
C THR A 221 -9.74 -12.24 17.54
N ALA A 222 -8.88 -11.24 17.74
CA ALA A 222 -9.30 -9.88 18.08
C ALA A 222 -10.13 -9.25 16.93
N SER A 223 -9.69 -9.44 15.68
CA SER A 223 -10.49 -9.08 14.51
C SER A 223 -11.57 -10.12 14.26
N ARG A 224 -12.82 -9.79 14.61
CA ARG A 224 -13.99 -10.67 14.46
C ARG A 224 -15.16 -9.97 13.76
N PRO A 225 -15.04 -9.65 12.45
CA PRO A 225 -16.12 -9.02 11.70
C PRO A 225 -17.44 -9.78 11.87
N PHE A 226 -18.54 -9.03 12.03
CA PHE A 226 -19.91 -9.55 12.20
C PHE A 226 -20.21 -10.33 13.48
N ASP A 227 -19.21 -10.68 14.30
CA ASP A 227 -19.42 -11.34 15.58
C ASP A 227 -20.14 -10.41 16.58
N VAL A 228 -20.96 -10.98 17.48
CA VAL A 228 -21.71 -10.22 18.49
C VAL A 228 -20.79 -9.53 19.51
N THR A 229 -19.59 -10.07 19.71
CA THR A 229 -18.58 -9.58 20.66
C THR A 229 -17.53 -8.67 20.03
N ARG A 230 -17.67 -8.29 18.75
CA ARG A 230 -16.76 -7.34 18.10
C ARG A 230 -16.80 -5.97 18.80
N ASP A 231 -15.64 -5.35 18.98
CA ASP A 231 -15.50 -4.13 19.80
C ASP A 231 -14.62 -3.03 19.17
N GLY A 232 -14.14 -3.24 17.94
CA GLY A 232 -13.30 -2.31 17.20
C GLY A 232 -12.54 -3.02 16.09
N PHE A 233 -11.76 -2.28 15.29
CA PHE A 233 -10.90 -2.90 14.27
C PHE A 233 -9.50 -3.19 14.83
N VAL A 234 -8.80 -4.14 14.22
CA VAL A 234 -7.35 -4.37 14.41
C VAL A 234 -6.60 -3.63 13.33
N MET A 235 -5.67 -2.75 13.72
CA MET A 235 -4.84 -2.03 12.75
C MET A 235 -3.85 -2.98 12.07
N GLY A 236 -3.73 -2.87 10.75
CA GLY A 236 -2.74 -3.57 9.95
C GLY A 236 -1.87 -2.62 9.14
N GLU A 237 -0.80 -3.16 8.56
CA GLU A 237 0.05 -2.48 7.58
C GLU A 237 0.28 -3.37 6.35
N GLY A 238 0.73 -2.79 5.25
CA GLY A 238 1.02 -3.51 4.02
C GLY A 238 0.71 -2.70 2.74
N ALA A 239 0.73 -3.38 1.61
CA ALA A 239 0.35 -2.84 0.31
C ALA A 239 -0.38 -3.87 -0.55
N GLY A 240 -1.24 -3.39 -1.43
CA GLY A 240 -1.87 -4.17 -2.49
C GLY A 240 -1.92 -3.35 -3.77
N ILE A 241 -1.30 -3.88 -4.83
CA ILE A 241 -1.14 -3.25 -6.13
C ILE A 241 -1.69 -4.18 -7.20
N VAL A 242 -2.35 -3.60 -8.20
CA VAL A 242 -2.78 -4.29 -9.41
C VAL A 242 -2.25 -3.55 -10.64
N VAL A 243 -1.97 -4.31 -11.70
CA VAL A 243 -1.76 -3.77 -13.03
C VAL A 243 -3.07 -3.89 -13.80
N LEU A 244 -3.57 -2.74 -14.24
CA LEU A 244 -4.75 -2.60 -15.07
C LEU A 244 -4.33 -2.31 -16.50
N GLU A 245 -4.98 -2.92 -17.47
CA GLU A 245 -4.75 -2.68 -18.89
C GLU A 245 -6.05 -2.50 -19.66
N SER A 246 -6.02 -1.75 -20.75
CA SER A 246 -7.12 -1.84 -21.72
C SER A 246 -7.22 -3.28 -22.23
N LEU A 247 -8.43 -3.82 -22.34
CA LEU A 247 -8.62 -5.21 -22.76
C LEU A 247 -8.05 -5.46 -24.16
N GLY A 248 -8.12 -4.46 -25.04
CA GLY A 248 -7.44 -4.48 -26.34
C GLY A 248 -5.91 -4.65 -26.21
N HIS A 249 -5.26 -3.82 -25.39
CA HIS A 249 -3.82 -3.89 -25.16
C HIS A 249 -3.39 -5.24 -24.55
N ALA A 250 -4.07 -5.66 -23.48
CA ALA A 250 -3.79 -6.93 -22.80
C ALA A 250 -3.88 -8.12 -23.76
N ARG A 251 -4.90 -8.15 -24.62
CA ARG A 251 -5.06 -9.21 -25.63
C ARG A 251 -3.99 -9.17 -26.72
N ALA A 252 -3.62 -7.98 -27.18
CA ALA A 252 -2.63 -7.81 -28.25
C ALA A 252 -1.27 -8.39 -27.87
N ARG A 253 -0.85 -8.23 -26.60
CA ARG A 253 0.40 -8.80 -26.09
C ARG A 253 0.26 -10.22 -25.50
N GLY A 254 -0.93 -10.82 -25.54
CA GLY A 254 -1.16 -12.17 -25.00
C GLY A 254 -1.07 -12.26 -23.48
N ALA A 255 -1.43 -11.19 -22.76
CA ALA A 255 -1.38 -11.14 -21.30
C ALA A 255 -2.27 -12.20 -20.64
N ARG A 256 -1.83 -12.70 -19.48
CA ARG A 256 -2.74 -13.38 -18.56
C ARG A 256 -3.74 -12.37 -18.02
N ILE A 257 -5.03 -12.73 -18.04
CA ILE A 257 -6.11 -11.89 -17.51
C ILE A 257 -6.69 -12.60 -16.28
N HIS A 258 -6.55 -11.99 -15.11
CA HIS A 258 -7.12 -12.49 -13.86
C HIS A 258 -8.61 -12.17 -13.74
N ALA A 259 -9.01 -10.97 -14.17
CA ALA A 259 -10.40 -10.50 -14.15
C ALA A 259 -10.63 -9.35 -15.15
N VAL A 260 -11.89 -8.97 -15.36
CA VAL A 260 -12.29 -7.77 -16.13
C VAL A 260 -13.19 -6.91 -15.24
N LEU A 261 -12.91 -5.60 -15.18
CA LEU A 261 -13.59 -4.58 -14.36
C LEU A 261 -14.66 -3.79 -15.12
#